data_AF-A0A914NCI9-F1
#
_entry.id   AF-A0A914NCI9-F1
#
_cell.length_a   1.000
_cell.length_b   1.000
_cell.length_c   1.000
_cell.angle_alpha   90.00
_cell.angle_beta   90.00
_cell.angle_gamma   90.00
#
_symmetry.space_group_name_H-M   'P 1'
#
loop_
_entity.id
_entity.type
_entity.pdbx_description
1 polymer ?
#
loop_
_entity_poly.entity_id
_entity_poly.type
_entity_poly.pdbx_seq_one_letter_code
_entity_poly.pdbx_strand_id
1 'polypeptide(L)'
;MAKSEAEGNNNSGGSGLNNEKAEKIPLKLILVSGRTHEFRNFTAATTAGDLINYVFENWPEEWEEERVTSAQMLKLIYHGRFIHGSVTLGALHLPAGNST
;
A
#
# COMPACT_ATOMS: atom_id res chain seq x y z
N MET A 1 13.49 -34.61 -52.01
CA MET A 1 12.73 -35.48 -51.09
C MET A 1 13.70 -35.95 -50.01
N ALA A 2 13.71 -35.30 -48.85
CA ALA A 2 14.26 -35.81 -47.59
C ALA A 2 13.90 -34.80 -46.48
N LYS A 3 13.03 -35.23 -45.56
CA LYS A 3 12.71 -34.58 -44.28
C LYS A 3 13.32 -35.47 -43.19
N SER A 4 13.91 -34.82 -42.18
CA SER A 4 14.29 -35.26 -40.80
C SER A 4 15.49 -34.38 -40.42
N GLU A 5 15.58 -33.73 -39.27
CA GLU A 5 15.46 -34.25 -37.90
C GLU A 5 14.76 -33.27 -36.95
N ALA A 6 14.21 -33.85 -35.89
CA ALA A 6 13.66 -33.17 -34.72
C ALA A 6 14.68 -33.21 -33.57
N GLU A 7 14.94 -32.05 -32.96
CA GLU A 7 15.34 -31.90 -31.56
C GLU A 7 14.53 -30.70 -31.05
N GLY A 8 13.75 -30.79 -29.97
CA GLY A 8 14.23 -30.85 -28.59
C GLY A 8 14.75 -29.46 -28.21
N ASN A 9 14.28 -28.72 -27.21
CA ASN A 9 13.45 -29.00 -26.07
C ASN A 9 12.96 -27.65 -25.50
N ASN A 10 11.83 -27.69 -24.80
CA ASN A 10 11.17 -26.55 -24.21
C ASN A 10 11.91 -26.00 -22.97
N ASN A 11 11.72 -24.70 -22.76
CA ASN A 11 11.62 -24.01 -21.46
C ASN A 11 12.91 -23.84 -20.65
N SER A 12 13.24 -22.58 -20.34
CA SER A 12 13.07 -22.03 -18.98
C SER A 12 13.93 -20.78 -18.82
N GLY A 13 13.27 -19.65 -18.68
CA GLY A 13 13.90 -18.38 -18.34
C GLY A 13 12.88 -17.27 -18.24
N GLY A 14 11.68 -17.58 -17.77
CA GLY A 14 10.78 -16.56 -17.24
C GLY A 14 11.51 -15.92 -16.07
N SER A 15 12.11 -14.76 -16.32
CA SER A 15 12.66 -13.89 -15.29
C SER A 15 11.48 -13.38 -14.47
N GLY A 16 11.00 -14.24 -13.55
CA GLY A 16 10.23 -13.82 -12.40
C GLY A 16 11.14 -12.91 -11.60
N LEU A 17 11.05 -11.61 -11.87
CA LEU A 17 11.63 -10.60 -11.01
C LEU A 17 10.89 -10.70 -9.69
N ASN A 18 11.52 -11.42 -8.78
CA ASN A 18 11.17 -11.55 -7.37
C ASN A 18 10.85 -10.16 -6.79
N ASN A 19 9.57 -9.81 -6.70
CA ASN A 19 9.14 -8.67 -5.91
C ASN A 19 7.80 -8.96 -5.23
N GLU A 20 7.65 -10.17 -4.70
CA GLU A 20 6.42 -10.65 -4.06
C GLU A 20 6.47 -10.57 -2.52
N LYS A 21 7.49 -9.94 -1.94
CA LYS A 21 7.56 -9.62 -0.51
C LYS A 21 7.85 -8.14 -0.25
N ALA A 22 7.02 -7.26 -0.79
CA ALA A 22 6.93 -5.93 -0.18
C ALA A 22 6.39 -6.13 1.24
N GLU A 23 7.21 -5.85 2.25
CA GLU A 23 6.82 -5.97 3.65
C GLU A 23 5.59 -5.09 3.89
N LYS A 24 4.49 -5.74 4.30
CA LYS A 24 3.22 -5.06 4.56
C LYS A 24 3.35 -4.30 5.87
N ILE A 25 3.08 -3.00 5.82
CA ILE A 25 3.13 -2.11 6.98
C ILE A 25 1.70 -1.99 7.52
N PRO A 26 1.40 -2.52 8.72
CA PRO A 26 0.11 -2.26 9.35
C PRO A 26 0.07 -0.80 9.79
N LEU A 27 -0.99 -0.10 9.40
CA LEU A 27 -1.24 1.29 9.76
C LEU A 27 -2.53 1.40 10.53
N LYS A 28 -2.44 1.99 11.73
CA LYS A 28 -3.62 2.39 12.50
C LYS A 28 -3.89 3.86 12.23
N LEU A 29 -5.00 4.13 11.54
CA LEU A 29 -5.47 5.49 11.29
C LEU A 29 -6.46 5.90 12.39
N ILE A 30 -6.45 7.18 12.72
CA ILE A 30 -7.28 7.78 13.76
C ILE A 30 -8.02 8.96 13.14
N LEU A 31 -9.34 8.94 13.22
CA LEU A 31 -10.20 10.07 12.84
C LEU A 31 -10.20 11.15 13.91
N VAL A 32 -10.65 12.35 13.54
CA VAL A 32 -10.78 13.49 14.46
C VAL A 32 -11.75 13.22 15.62
N SER A 33 -12.71 12.32 15.42
CA SER A 33 -13.61 11.81 16.46
C SER A 33 -12.94 10.88 17.48
N GLY A 34 -11.70 10.46 17.22
CA GLY A 34 -10.98 9.45 18.02
C GLY A 34 -11.24 8.01 17.60
N ARG A 35 -12.11 7.77 16.61
CA ARG A 35 -12.31 6.43 16.02
C ARG A 35 -11.03 5.95 15.35
N THR A 36 -10.72 4.67 15.46
CA THR A 36 -9.49 4.10 14.89
C THR A 36 -9.77 2.88 14.05
N HIS A 37 -9.07 2.73 12.93
CA HIS A 37 -9.19 1.57 12.03
C HIS A 37 -7.80 1.16 11.56
N GLU A 38 -7.58 -0.15 11.45
CA GLU A 38 -6.29 -0.71 11.07
C GLU A 38 -6.32 -1.23 9.63
N PHE A 39 -5.37 -0.76 8.82
CA PHE A 39 -5.19 -1.16 7.44
C PHE A 39 -3.87 -1.90 7.28
N ARG A 40 -3.88 -3.06 6.60
CA ARG A 40 -2.70 -3.94 6.46
C ARG A 40 -2.18 -4.08 5.03
N ASN A 41 -2.76 -3.35 4.08
CA ASN A 41 -2.49 -3.53 2.65
C ASN A 41 -1.46 -2.55 2.10
N PHE A 42 -0.74 -1.85 2.97
CA PHE A 42 0.22 -0.82 2.58
C PHE A 42 1.66 -1.31 2.63
N THR A 43 2.52 -0.67 1.85
CA THR A 43 3.95 -0.99 1.76
C THR A 43 4.77 0.28 1.87
N ALA A 44 6.07 0.18 2.09
CA ALA A 44 6.95 1.36 2.14
C ALA A 44 6.90 2.24 0.87
N ALA A 45 6.55 1.64 -0.27
CA ALA A 45 6.42 2.34 -1.55
C ALA A 45 5.10 3.11 -1.71
N THR A 46 4.07 2.78 -0.91
CA THR A 46 2.76 3.45 -0.96
C THR A 46 2.93 4.92 -0.58
N THR A 47 2.35 5.82 -1.37
CA THR A 47 2.35 7.25 -1.04
C THR A 47 1.21 7.61 -0.09
N ALA A 48 1.36 8.73 0.62
CA ALA A 48 0.32 9.32 1.45
C ALA A 48 -0.96 9.61 0.63
N GLY A 49 -0.80 10.04 -0.64
CA GLY A 49 -1.91 10.25 -1.56
C GLY A 49 -2.63 8.95 -1.90
N ASP A 50 -1.88 7.89 -2.21
CA ASP A 50 -2.47 6.57 -2.49
C ASP A 50 -3.19 6.01 -1.26
N LEU A 51 -2.62 6.18 -0.07
CA LEU A 51 -3.25 5.79 1.20
C LEU A 51 -4.57 6.54 1.40
N ILE A 52 -4.57 7.86 1.21
CA ILE A 52 -5.77 8.69 1.33
C ILE A 52 -6.87 8.23 0.37
N ASN A 53 -6.52 8.00 -0.89
CA ASN A 53 -7.46 7.50 -1.89
C ASN A 53 -7.99 6.11 -1.50
N TYR A 54 -7.10 5.21 -1.08
CA TYR A 54 -7.48 3.87 -0.64
C TYR A 54 -8.47 3.91 0.53
N VAL A 55 -8.23 4.76 1.53
CA VAL A 55 -9.14 4.93 2.68
C VAL A 55 -10.47 5.53 2.25
N PHE A 56 -10.47 6.49 1.32
CA PHE A 56 -11.69 7.08 0.78
C PHE A 56 -12.56 6.05 0.05
N GLU A 57 -11.94 5.17 -0.74
CA GLU A 57 -12.62 4.09 -1.45
C GLU A 57 -13.06 2.95 -0.52
N ASN A 58 -12.18 2.54 0.41
CA ASN A 58 -12.41 1.50 1.40
C ASN A 58 -12.78 2.11 2.75
N TRP A 59 -13.73 3.05 2.72
CA TRP A 59 -14.14 3.76 3.91
C TRP A 59 -14.79 2.77 4.89
N PRO A 60 -14.32 2.69 6.14
CA PRO A 60 -14.89 1.77 7.13
C PRO A 60 -16.35 2.14 7.46
N GLU A 61 -17.20 1.13 7.65
CA GLU A 61 -18.62 1.33 8.01
C GLU A 61 -18.75 2.08 9.35
N GLU A 62 -17.84 1.84 10.30
CA GLU A 62 -17.83 2.56 11.58
C GLU A 62 -17.54 4.06 11.46
N TRP A 63 -17.06 4.51 10.29
CA TRP A 63 -16.71 5.89 9.98
C TRP A 63 -17.74 6.56 9.07
N GLU A 64 -18.80 5.85 8.66
CA GLU A 64 -19.74 6.31 7.63
C GLU A 64 -20.38 7.67 7.96
N GLU A 65 -20.67 7.92 9.24
CA GLU A 65 -21.21 9.20 9.71
C GLU A 65 -20.29 10.40 9.44
N GLU A 66 -18.98 10.16 9.28
CA GLU A 66 -17.95 11.16 8.99
C GLU A 66 -17.44 11.06 7.54
N ARG A 67 -18.16 10.35 6.66
CA ARG A 67 -17.74 10.19 5.26
C ARG A 67 -17.60 11.55 4.57
N VAL A 68 -16.42 11.81 4.01
CA VAL A 68 -16.14 13.02 3.24
C VAL A 68 -16.61 12.89 1.79
N THR A 69 -16.77 14.03 1.11
CA THR A 69 -17.19 14.06 -0.30
C THR A 69 -16.05 13.85 -1.30
N SER A 70 -14.80 14.00 -0.85
CA SER A 70 -13.61 13.83 -1.70
C SER A 70 -12.38 13.44 -0.89
N ALA A 71 -11.54 12.58 -1.47
CA ALA A 71 -10.26 12.17 -0.88
C ALA A 71 -9.33 13.36 -0.57
N GLN A 72 -9.37 14.43 -1.37
CA GLN A 72 -8.53 15.63 -1.16
C GLN A 72 -8.86 16.40 0.13
N MET A 73 -10.03 16.16 0.72
CA MET A 73 -10.41 16.76 2.00
C MET A 73 -9.70 16.08 3.17
N LEU A 74 -9.26 14.83 3.00
CA LEU A 74 -8.52 14.08 4.01
C LEU A 74 -7.10 14.64 4.12
N LYS A 75 -6.67 14.91 5.34
CA LYS A 75 -5.33 15.35 5.66
C LYS A 75 -4.69 14.36 6.61
N LEU A 76 -3.61 13.73 6.17
CA LEU A 76 -2.82 12.86 7.03
C LEU A 76 -1.95 13.70 7.97
N ILE A 77 -1.93 13.32 9.23
CA ILE A 77 -1.11 13.93 10.27
C ILE A 77 -0.29 12.83 10.93
N TYR A 78 1.03 13.02 11.00
CA TYR A 78 1.94 12.11 11.69
C TYR A 78 2.93 12.93 12.51
N HIS A 79 3.09 12.60 13.81
CA HIS A 79 3.93 13.37 14.75
C HIS A 79 3.65 14.89 14.75
N GLY A 80 2.37 15.27 14.66
CA GLY A 80 1.97 16.68 14.64
C GLY A 80 2.31 17.42 13.35
N ARG A 81 2.69 16.71 12.28
CA ARG A 81 2.99 17.27 10.97
C ARG A 81 2.00 16.77 9.92
N PHE A 82 1.52 17.67 9.08
CA PHE A 82 0.76 17.28 7.90
C PHE A 82 1.67 16.55 6.91
N ILE A 83 1.19 15.43 6.38
CA ILE A 83 1.90 14.65 5.38
C ILE A 83 1.36 15.05 4.00
N HIS A 84 2.27 15.40 3.10
CA HIS A 84 1.92 15.71 1.71
C HIS A 84 1.70 14.42 0.91
N GLY A 85 0.76 14.42 -0.03
CA GLY A 85 0.40 13.23 -0.81
C GLY A 85 1.57 12.58 -1.57
N SER A 86 2.64 13.32 -1.87
CA SER A 86 3.83 12.81 -2.54
C SER A 86 4.81 12.04 -1.63
N VAL A 87 4.61 12.08 -0.31
CA VAL A 87 5.49 11.41 0.66
C VAL A 87 5.15 9.93 0.71
N THR A 88 6.14 9.05 0.62
CA THR A 88 5.96 7.60 0.78
C THR A 88 5.95 7.20 2.25
N LEU A 89 5.28 6.09 2.57
CA LEU A 89 5.26 5.56 3.95
C LEU A 89 6.67 5.22 4.46
N GLY A 90 7.55 4.76 3.58
CA GLY A 90 8.96 4.53 3.92
C GLY A 90 9.69 5.79 4.36
N ALA A 91 9.31 6.96 3.84
CA ALA A 91 9.90 8.25 4.22
C ALA A 91 9.39 8.78 5.57
N LEU A 92 8.27 8.25 6.09
CA LEU A 92 7.70 8.67 7.37
C LEU A 92 8.47 8.12 8.57
N HIS A 93 9.52 7.32 8.37
CA HIS A 93 10.25 6.63 9.44
C HIS A 93 9.28 6.04 10.46
N LEU A 94 8.22 5.39 9.96
CA LEU A 94 7.29 4.65 10.82
C LEU A 94 8.15 3.68 11.62
N PRO A 95 8.00 3.62 12.95
CA PRO A 95 8.71 2.61 13.73
C PRO A 95 8.31 1.27 13.12
N ALA A 96 9.25 0.65 12.41
CA ALA A 96 9.10 -0.72 11.95
C ALA A 96 8.90 -1.52 13.23
N GLY A 97 7.65 -1.89 13.50
CA GLY A 97 7.31 -2.67 14.68
C GLY A 97 8.29 -3.82 14.73
N ASN A 98 9.09 -3.86 15.78
CA ASN A 98 10.28 -4.68 15.92
C ASN A 98 10.00 -6.10 15.41
N SER A 99 10.46 -6.44 14.20
CA SER A 99 10.60 -7.83 13.80
C SER A 99 11.88 -8.35 14.48
N THR A 100 11.75 -8.73 15.75
CA THR A 100 12.63 -9.75 16.35
C THR A 100 12.24 -11.12 15.84
#